data_AF-A0A0R1GJB0-F1
#
_entry.id   AF-A0A0R1GJB0-F1
#
_cell.length_a   1.000
_cell.length_b   1.000
_cell.length_c   1.000
_cell.angle_alpha   90.00
_cell.angle_beta   90.00
_cell.angle_gamma   90.00
#
_symmetry.space_group_name_H-M   'P 1'
#
loop_
_entity.id
_entity.type
_entity.pdbx_description
1 polymer ?
#
loop_
_entity_poly.entity_id
_entity_poly.type
_entity_poly.pdbx_seq_one_letter_code
_entity_poly.pdbx_strand_id
1 'polypeptide(L)' 'MIYMAQWIYVVFYENKDTAEFEVIKAFKSEQRAIDFVKLLMYAPFERHSLEKGFYTYRPIPMT' A
#
# COMPACT_ATOMS: atom_id res chain seq x y z
N MET A 1 14.93 18.28 21.00
CA MET A 1 13.59 17.80 20.61
C MET A 1 13.76 16.79 19.49
N ILE A 2 13.48 15.51 19.74
CA ILE A 2 13.44 14.51 18.67
C ILE A 2 12.11 14.73 17.95
N TYR A 3 12.14 15.22 16.72
CA TYR A 3 10.96 15.27 15.87
C TYR A 3 10.53 13.82 15.63
N MET A 4 9.47 13.36 16.32
CA MET A 4 8.80 12.12 15.94
C MET A 4 8.04 12.41 14.66
N ALA A 5 8.69 12.21 13.51
CA ALA A 5 8.03 12.30 12.22
C ALA A 5 6.81 11.36 12.25
N GLN A 6 5.62 11.94 12.10
CA GLN A 6 4.40 11.17 12.07
C GLN A 6 4.30 10.55 10.69
N TRP A 7 4.22 9.22 10.59
CA TRP A 7 4.17 8.52 9.31
C TRP A 7 2.74 8.10 8.97
N ILE A 8 2.40 8.17 7.69
CA ILE A 8 1.27 7.41 7.13
C ILE A 8 1.81 6.33 6.22
N TYR A 9 1.11 5.21 6.17
CA TYR A 9 1.47 4.04 5.39
C TYR A 9 0.42 3.89 4.31
N VAL A 10 0.80 4.19 3.07
CA VAL A 10 -0.11 4.19 1.92
C VAL A 10 0.03 2.87 1.20
N VAL A 11 -1.07 2.11 1.16
CA VAL A 11 -1.22 0.87 0.39
C VAL A 11 -1.66 1.22 -1.03
N PHE A 12 -1.00 0.64 -2.01
CA PHE A 12 -1.30 0.80 -3.42
C PHE A 12 -1.11 -0.51 -4.19
N TYR A 13 -1.70 -0.57 -5.37
CA TYR A 13 -1.44 -1.59 -6.38
C TYR A 13 -0.50 -1.02 -7.44
N GLU A 14 0.46 -1.81 -7.89
CA GLU A 14 1.39 -1.46 -8.96
C GLU A 14 1.26 -2.50 -10.09
N ASN A 15 0.95 -2.01 -11.31
CA ASN A 15 0.87 -2.85 -12.50
C ASN A 15 2.25 -2.89 -13.18
N LYS A 16 2.82 -4.10 -13.32
CA LYS A 16 4.15 -4.33 -13.89
C LYS A 16 4.20 -4.06 -15.39
N ASP A 17 3.08 -4.23 -16.09
CA ASP A 17 3.02 -4.12 -17.54
C ASP A 17 2.85 -2.67 -18.00
N THR A 18 2.10 -1.87 -17.25
CA THR A 18 1.77 -0.47 -17.63
C THR A 18 2.54 0.59 -16.82
N ALA A 19 3.26 0.19 -15.77
CA ALA A 19 3.87 1.10 -14.79
C ALA A 19 2.87 2.06 -14.12
N GLU A 20 1.57 1.74 -14.18
CA GLU A 20 0.52 2.46 -13.49
C GLU A 20 0.43 2.01 -12.04
N PHE A 21 0.10 2.95 -11.14
CA PHE A 21 -0.18 2.65 -9.75
C PHE A 21 -1.53 3.22 -9.33
N GLU A 22 -2.23 2.49 -8.47
CA GLU A 22 -3.50 2.90 -7.89
C GLU A 22 -3.37 2.97 -6.36
N VAL A 23 -3.61 4.14 -5.78
CA VAL A 23 -3.66 4.30 -4.32
C VAL A 23 -4.96 3.70 -3.80
N ILE A 24 -4.85 2.77 -2.86
CA ILE A 24 -6.00 2.05 -2.31
C ILE A 24 -6.43 2.64 -0.98
N LYS A 25 -5.50 2.77 -0.03
CA LYS A 25 -5.82 3.21 1.33
C LYS A 25 -4.59 3.68 2.10
N ALA A 26 -4.77 4.68 2.97
CA ALA A 26 -3.76 5.13 3.92
C ALA A 26 -4.07 4.66 5.35
N PHE A 27 -3.03 4.31 6.10
CA PHE A 27 -3.09 3.91 7.50
C PHE A 27 -2.13 4.75 8.36
N LYS A 28 -2.48 4.97 9.62
CA LYS A 28 -1.58 5.58 10.62
C LYS A 28 -0.68 4.56 11.33
N SER A 29 -0.83 3.27 11.02
CA SER A 29 -0.10 2.17 11.64
C SER A 29 0.45 1.27 10.56
N GLU A 30 1.75 0.98 10.63
CA GLU A 30 2.42 0.08 9.69
C GLU A 30 1.81 -1.31 9.68
N GLN A 31 1.57 -1.86 10.88
CA GLN A 31 0.99 -3.20 11.02
C GLN A 31 -0.36 -3.32 10.29
N ARG A 32 -1.20 -2.28 10.37
CA ARG A 32 -2.47 -2.27 9.64
C ARG A 32 -2.28 -2.25 8.12
N ALA A 33 -1.28 -1.54 7.61
CA ALA A 33 -0.95 -1.57 6.19
C ALA A 33 -0.45 -2.96 5.76
N ILE A 34 0.42 -3.59 6.55
CA ILE A 34 0.92 -4.95 6.32
C ILE A 34 -0.25 -5.96 6.27
N ASP A 35 -1.12 -5.93 7.27
CA ASP A 35 -2.24 -6.87 7.36
C ASP A 35 -3.23 -6.66 6.20
N PHE A 36 -3.42 -5.41 5.77
CA PHE A 36 -4.26 -5.09 4.63
C PHE A 36 -3.65 -5.54 3.30
N VAL A 37 -2.34 -5.39 3.10
CA VAL A 37 -1.65 -5.96 1.93
C VAL A 37 -1.80 -7.48 1.90
N LYS A 38 -1.60 -8.16 3.04
CA LYS A 38 -1.81 -9.62 3.12
C LYS A 38 -3.23 -10.03 2.74
N LEU A 39 -4.23 -9.28 3.22
CA LEU A 39 -5.63 -9.51 2.84
C LEU A 39 -5.84 -9.37 1.34
N LEU A 40 -5.31 -8.31 0.72
CA LEU A 40 -5.44 -8.06 -0.72
C LEU A 40 -4.69 -9.10 -1.57
N MET A 41 -3.59 -9.65 -1.08
CA MET A 41 -2.90 -10.76 -1.74
C MET A 41 -3.71 -12.08 -1.68
N TYR A 42 -4.58 -12.24 -0.67
CA TYR A 42 -5.48 -13.40 -0.57
C TYR A 42 -6.80 -13.19 -1.33
N ALA A 43 -7.35 -11.97 -1.26
CA ALA A 43 -8.60 -11.58 -1.88
C ALA A 43 -8.41 -10.26 -2.65
N PRO A 44 -7.85 -10.32 -3.88
CA PRO A 44 -7.61 -9.14 -4.69
C PRO A 44 -8.91 -8.50 -5.17
N PHE A 45 -8.87 -7.21 -5.48
CA PHE A 45 -9.96 -6.57 -6.22
C PHE A 45 -10.08 -7.18 -7.62
N GLU A 46 -11.30 -7.34 -8.13
CA GLU A 46 -11.55 -7.97 -9.45
C GLU A 46 -10.75 -7.36 -10.61
N ARG A 47 -10.51 -6.04 -10.55
CA ARG A 47 -9.75 -5.30 -11.57
C ARG A 47 -8.23 -5.40 -11.44
N HIS A 48 -7.72 -5.98 -10.35
CA HIS A 48 -6.29 -6.08 -10.06
C HIS A 48 -5.83 -7.53 -10.23
N SER A 49 -5.01 -7.77 -11.26
CA SER A 49 -4.41 -9.09 -11.47
C SER A 49 -3.12 -9.22 -10.67
N LEU A 50 -3.00 -10.26 -9.83
CA LEU A 50 -1.76 -10.60 -9.12
C LEU A 50 -0.69 -11.22 -10.03
N GLU A 51 -1.05 -11.61 -11.26
CA GLU A 51 -0.09 -12.03 -12.27
C GLU A 51 0.60 -10.82 -12.90
N LYS A 52 -0.17 -9.76 -13.16
CA LYS A 52 0.28 -8.53 -13.84
C LYS A 52 0.76 -7.44 -12.89
N GLY A 53 0.51 -7.57 -11.58
CA GLY A 53 0.85 -6.55 -10.61
C GLY A 53 0.96 -7.09 -9.20
N PHE A 54 1.13 -6.19 -8.24
CA PHE A 54 1.25 -6.54 -6.84
C PHE A 54 0.75 -5.43 -5.92
N TYR A 55 0.28 -5.82 -4.75
CA TYR A 55 -0.04 -4.89 -3.67
C TYR A 55 1.19 -4.65 -2.80
N THR A 56 1.40 -3.39 -2.41
CA THR A 56 2.46 -3.03 -1.46
C THR A 56 2.09 -1.77 -0.69
N TYR A 57 2.94 -1.35 0.24
CA TYR A 57 2.79 -0.09 0.95
C TYR A 57 4.09 0.71 1.00
N ARG A 58 3.97 2.03 1.14
CA ARG A 58 5.11 2.91 1.39
C ARG A 58 4.84 3.84 2.58
N PRO A 59 5.82 4.07 3.47
CA PRO A 59 5.73 5.10 4.49
C PRO A 59 5.92 6.49 3.85
N ILE A 60 5.05 7.43 4.20
CA ILE A 60 5.11 8.83 3.79
C ILE A 60 5.16 9.69 5.06
N PRO A 61 6.15 10.62 5.17
CA PRO A 61 6.23 11.49 6.33
C PRO A 61 5.11 12.53 6.24
N MET A 62 4.39 12.73 7.34
CA MET A 62 3.53 13.89 7.53
C MET A 62 4.43 15.05 7.96
N THR A 63 4.64 15.99 7.04
CA THR A 63 5.28 17.30 7.29
C THR A 63 4.36 18.22 8.06
#